data_AF-A0A1X2DPI7-F1
#
_entry.id   AF-A0A1X2DPI7-F1
#
_cell.length_a   1.000
_cell.length_b   1.000
_cell.length_c   1.000
_cell.angle_alpha   90.00
_cell.angle_beta   90.00
_cell.angle_gamma   90.00
#
_symmetry.space_group_name_H-M   'P 1'
#
loop_
_entity.id
_entity.type
_entity.pdbx_description
1 polymer ?
#
loop_
_entity_poly.entity_id
_entity_poly.type
_entity_poly.pdbx_seq_one_letter_code
_entity_poly.pdbx_strand_id
1 'polypeptide(L)' 'MYAAQLLALDETGGEVLNVTVAGDPQLAVTQPVSVPGLVAIPWAQRDRSGVAFRAEAIAPSGGGPSEQAPSI' A
#
# COMPACT_ATOMS: atom_id res chain seq x y z
N MET A 1 7.14 14.72 2.97
CA MET A 1 6.72 13.33 3.25
C MET A 1 5.19 13.33 3.15
N TYR A 2 4.62 12.33 2.47
CA TYR A 2 3.18 12.12 2.38
C TYR A 2 2.83 10.78 3.05
N ALA A 3 1.66 10.69 3.67
CA ALA A 3 1.16 9.46 4.28
C ALA A 3 -0.12 9.02 3.57
N ALA A 4 -0.09 7.84 2.97
CA ALA A 4 -1.21 7.24 2.26
C ALA A 4 -1.79 6.08 3.06
N GLN A 5 -3.12 5.98 3.12
CA GLN A 5 -3.79 4.79 3.61
C GLN A 5 -3.91 3.77 2.48
N LEU A 6 -3.30 2.60 2.66
CA LEU A 6 -3.40 1.48 1.74
C LEU A 6 -4.18 0.35 2.39
N LEU A 7 -5.08 -0.27 1.63
CA LEU A 7 -5.76 -1.48 2.05
C LEU A 7 -5.01 -2.68 1.46
N ALA A 8 -4.37 -3.47 2.32
CA ALA A 8 -3.87 -4.80 1.95
C ALA A 8 -5.04 -5.78 2.11
N LEU A 9 -5.32 -6.58 1.09
CA LEU A 9 -6.32 -7.64 1.16
C LEU A 9 -5.70 -8.97 0.77
N ASP A 10 -6.10 -10.01 1.47
CA ASP A 10 -5.89 -11.41 1.10
C ASP A 10 -7.14 -12.24 1.46
N GLU A 11 -7.06 -13.56 1.30
CA GLU A 11 -8.16 -14.48 1.57
C GLU A 11 -8.64 -14.49 3.04
N THR A 12 -7.81 -14.01 3.96
CA THR A 12 -8.11 -13.96 5.40
C THR A 12 -8.76 -12.65 5.86
N GLY A 13 -8.66 -11.59 5.05
CA GLY A 13 -9.27 -10.30 5.35
C GLY A 13 -8.48 -9.12 4.78
N GLY A 14 -8.76 -7.93 5.32
CA GLY A 14 -8.09 -6.70 4.93
C GLY A 14 -7.53 -5.93 6.12
N GLU A 15 -6.35 -5.35 5.94
CA GLU A 15 -5.69 -4.46 6.90
C GLU A 15 -5.45 -3.09 6.24
N VAL A 16 -5.68 -2.01 7.00
CA VAL A 16 -5.33 -0.66 6.57
C VAL A 16 -3.96 -0.28 7.10
N LEU A 17 -3.01 -0.05 6.19
CA LEU A 17 -1.66 0.39 6.49
C LEU A 17 -1.53 1.89 6.24
N ASN A 18 -0.91 2.62 7.17
CA ASN A 18 -0.50 3.99 6.94
C ASN A 18 0.95 4.02 6.45
N VAL A 19 1.14 4.25 5.15
CA VAL A 19 2.44 4.15 4.48
C VAL A 19 2.98 5.54 4.16
N THR A 20 4.19 5.83 4.62
CA THR A 20 4.87 7.10 4.31
C THR A 20 5.71 6.97 3.04
N VAL A 21 5.55 7.91 2.10
CA VAL A 21 6.28 7.99 0.83
C VAL A 21 6.82 9.41 0.60
N ALA A 22 7.79 9.53 -0.29
CA ALA A 22 8.29 10.81 -0.76
C ALA A 22 7.31 11.43 -1.77
N GLY A 23 6.92 12.69 -1.54
CA GLY A 23 5.98 13.41 -2.41
C GLY A 23 4.55 12.87 -2.37
N ASP A 24 3.63 13.55 -3.05
CA ASP A 24 2.26 13.07 -3.26
C ASP A 24 2.25 12.05 -4.43
N PRO A 25 1.80 10.80 -4.22
CA PRO A 25 1.77 9.78 -5.27
C PRO A 25 0.64 9.98 -6.31
N GLN A 26 -0.25 10.97 -6.13
CA GLN A 26 -1.36 11.31 -7.05
C GLN A 26 -2.25 10.11 -7.42
N LEU A 27 -2.75 9.40 -6.41
CA LEU A 27 -3.58 8.20 -6.56
C LEU A 27 -5.07 8.51 -6.43
N ALA A 28 -5.91 7.78 -7.16
CA ALA A 28 -7.35 7.75 -6.89
C ALA A 28 -7.67 6.80 -5.73
N VAL A 29 -8.72 7.11 -4.97
CA VAL A 29 -9.22 6.21 -3.91
C VAL A 29 -9.62 4.86 -4.53
N THR A 30 -9.39 3.77 -3.80
CA THR A 30 -9.63 2.37 -4.21
C THR A 30 -8.83 1.89 -5.44
N GLN A 31 -7.89 2.69 -5.95
CA GLN A 31 -7.05 2.29 -7.07
C GLN A 31 -6.08 1.17 -6.64
N PRO A 32 -5.96 0.07 -7.42
CA PRO A 32 -4.92 -0.92 -7.19
C PRO A 32 -3.52 -0.31 -7.36
N VAL A 33 -2.64 -0.56 -6.38
CA VAL A 33 -1.28 -0.01 -6.37
C VAL A 33 -0.21 -1.06 -6.10
N SER A 34 0.97 -0.81 -6.66
CA SER A 34 2.22 -1.49 -6.33
C SER A 34 3.02 -0.61 -5.38
N VAL A 35 3.66 -1.23 -4.39
CA VAL A 35 4.35 -0.53 -3.28
C VAL A 35 5.82 -0.98 -3.20
N PRO A 36 6.67 -0.57 -4.17
CA PRO A 36 8.08 -0.95 -4.18
C PRO A 36 8.82 -0.44 -2.94
N GLY A 37 9.73 -1.27 -2.42
CA GLY A 37 10.56 -0.93 -1.28
C GLY A 37 9.77 -0.71 0.02
N LEU A 38 8.61 -1.36 0.19
CA LEU A 38 7.86 -1.31 1.44
C LEU A 38 8.67 -1.95 2.57
N VAL A 39 8.92 -1.17 3.62
CA VAL A 39 9.62 -1.59 4.83
C VAL A 39 8.74 -1.36 6.05
N ALA A 40 8.65 -2.38 6.90
CA ALA A 40 8.09 -2.30 8.24
C ALA A 40 9.20 -1.95 9.24
N ILE A 41 9.03 -0.85 9.96
CA ILE A 41 10.01 -0.33 10.92
C ILE A 41 9.39 -0.43 12.32
N PRO A 42 9.77 -1.44 13.13
CA PRO A 42 9.30 -1.52 14.50
C PRO A 42 9.88 -0.36 15.31
N TRP A 43 9.08 0.20 16.20
CA TRP A 43 9.52 1.25 17.10
C TRP A 43 8.90 1.09 18.49
N ALA A 44 9.60 1.62 19.49
CA ALA A 44 9.12 1.76 20.85
C ALA A 44 9.59 3.11 21.42
N GLN A 45 8.68 3.83 22.08
CA GLN A 45 8.94 5.09 22.77
C GLN A 45 8.16 5.10 24.08
N ARG A 46 8.88 5.03 25.22
CA ARG A 46 8.27 4.96 26.55
C ARG A 46 7.20 3.86 26.57
N ASP A 47 5.96 4.21 26.85
CA ASP A 47 4.82 3.30 26.97
C ASP A 47 4.10 3.04 25.63
N ARG A 48 4.64 3.54 24.50
CA ARG A 48 4.07 3.32 23.17
C ARG A 48 5.00 2.46 22.32
N SER A 49 4.42 1.59 21.51
CA SER A 49 5.14 0.81 20.50
C SER A 49 4.27 0.62 19.27
N GLY A 50 4.88 0.22 18.16
CA GLY A 50 4.16 -0.08 16.93
C GLY A 50 5.08 -0.36 15.75
N VAL A 51 4.48 -0.35 14.56
CA VAL A 51 5.18 -0.48 13.29
C VAL A 51 4.89 0.76 12.46
N ALA A 52 5.94 1.36 11.90
CA ALA A 52 5.81 2.39 10.88
C ALA A 52 6.10 1.78 9.51
N PHE A 53 5.28 2.09 8.51
CA PHE A 53 5.49 1.62 7.15
C PHE A 53 6.04 2.75 6.27
N ARG A 54 7.11 2.46 5.54
CA ARG A 54 7.71 3.39 4.56
C ARG A 54 7.92 2.67 3.24
N ALA A 55 7.67 3.36 2.13
CA ALA A 55 7.90 2.85 0.79
C ALA A 55 8.78 3.79 -0.02
N GLU A 56 9.43 3.25 -1.05
CA GLU A 56 10.19 4.06 -2.01
C GLU A 56 9.25 4.82 -2.95
N ALA A 57 8.18 4.15 -3.39
CA ALA A 57 7.11 4.75 -4.18
C ALA A 57 5.78 4.02 -3.91
N ILE A 58 4.68 4.66 -4.30
CA ILE A 58 3.37 4.03 -4.43
C ILE A 58 2.89 4.38 -5.83
N ALA A 59 2.67 3.38 -6.67
CA ALA A 59 2.35 3.58 -8.08
C ALA A 59 1.12 2.75 -8.49
N PRO A 60 0.28 3.22 -9.42
CA PRO A 60 -0.78 2.40 -9.99
C PRO A 60 -0.25 1.04 -10.47
N SER A 61 -0.85 -0.06 -10.03
CA SER A 61 -0.58 -1.36 -10.65
C SER A 61 -1.36 -1.40 -11.96
N GLY A 62 -0.66 -1.48 -13.08
CA GLY A 62 -1.27 -1.84 -14.36
C GLY A 62 -1.77 -3.28 -14.27
N GLY A 63 -2.98 -3.47 -13.75
CA GLY A 63 -3.53 -4.78 -13.47
C GLY A 63 -4.88 -4.68 -12.75
N GLY A 64 -5.89 -4.17 -13.46
CA GLY A 64 -7.24 -4.69 -13.22
C GLY A 64 -7.25 -6.19 -13.55
N PRO A 65 -8.21 -6.99 -13.04
CA PRO A 65 -8.34 -8.36 -13.49
C PRO A 65 -8.42 -8.34 -15.01
N SER A 66 -7.40 -8.89 -15.66
CA SER A 66 -7.49 -9.29 -17.05
C SER A 66 -8.52 -10.41 -17.08
N GLU A 67 -9.79 -10.03 -17.21
CA GLU A 67 -10.83 -10.88 -17.76
C GLU A 67 -10.44 -11.13 -19.21
N GLN A 68 -9.52 -12.08 -19.37
CA GLN A 68 -9.16 -12.70 -20.62
C GLN A 68 -10.43 -13.41 -21.09
N ALA A 69 -11.27 -12.69 -21.83
CA ALA A 69 -12.44 -13.26 -22.46
C ALA A 69 -11.97 -14.41 -23.36
N PRO A 70 -12.49 -15.65 -23.20
CA PRO A 70 -12.19 -16.71 -24.14
C PRO A 70 -12.73 -16.27 -25.50
N SER A 71 -11.83 -16.12 -26.46
CA SER A 71 -12.22 -15.97 -27.86
C SER A 71 -12.67 -17.34 -28.36
N ILE A 72 -13.98 -17.57 -28.39
CA ILE A 72 -14.65 -18.61 -29.19
C ILE A 72 -16.02 -18.12 -29.67
#